data_AF-A0A1J3EEB9-F1
#
_entry.id   AF-A0A1J3EEB9-F1
#
_cell.length_a   1.000
_cell.length_b   1.000
_cell.length_c   1.000
_cell.angle_alpha   90.00
_cell.angle_beta   90.00
_cell.angle_gamma   90.00
#
_symmetry.space_group_name_H-M   'P 1'
#
loop_
_entity.id
_entity.type
_entity.pdbx_description
1 polymer ?
#
loop_
_entity_poly.entity_id
_entity_poly.type
_entity_poly.pdbx_seq_one_letter_code
_entity_poly.pdbx_strand_id
1 'polypeptide(L)'
;CSLDDLKQRMQFHLSLGSCKEIFDVMTRVTKNIDEGRIKMKPQCPLVTDFGMKEKAIKALMCYNQVWLRLGLYIVFGGDSFLSDSEVNSDQEMAFLKMVINKQFFSHDGLAKAYAYNKMVEGLYRPGYYEALGAVILKRILLLVLVIDRAKSQSCLSLKYGIDGIDGGSPLMFS
;
A
#
# COMPACT_ATOMS: atom_id res chain seq x y z
N CYS A 1 10.60 -4.24 -7.11
CA CYS A 1 10.66 -5.09 -5.91
C CYS A 1 10.25 -6.50 -6.31
N SER A 2 11.11 -7.48 -6.04
CA SER A 2 10.87 -8.88 -6.37
C SER A 2 9.87 -9.52 -5.39
N LEU A 3 9.33 -10.70 -5.74
CA LEU A 3 8.51 -11.49 -4.82
C LEU A 3 9.33 -11.95 -3.60
N ASP A 4 10.62 -12.22 -3.77
CA ASP A 4 11.47 -12.68 -2.68
C ASP A 4 11.80 -11.55 -1.70
N ASP A 5 11.98 -10.32 -2.18
CA ASP A 5 12.12 -9.15 -1.31
C ASP A 5 10.85 -8.96 -0.45
N LEU A 6 9.66 -9.16 -1.04
CA LEU A 6 8.39 -9.06 -0.34
C LEU A 6 8.27 -10.14 0.74
N LYS A 7 8.62 -11.40 0.42
CA LYS A 7 8.66 -12.49 1.41
C LYS A 7 9.58 -12.15 2.58
N GLN A 8 10.79 -11.68 2.30
CA GLN A 8 11.77 -11.36 3.33
C GLN A 8 11.26 -10.27 4.27
N ARG A 9 10.67 -9.19 3.73
CA ARG A 9 10.08 -8.12 4.56
C ARG A 9 8.91 -8.61 5.40
N MET A 10 8.03 -9.43 4.83
CA MET A 10 6.89 -9.99 5.57
C MET A 10 7.36 -10.86 6.74
N GLN A 11 8.36 -11.73 6.51
CA GLN A 11 8.88 -12.63 7.55
C GLN A 11 9.53 -11.91 8.73
N PHE A 12 9.98 -10.67 8.55
CA PHE A 12 10.53 -9.86 9.64
C PHE A 12 9.43 -9.35 10.58
N HIS A 13 8.20 -9.20 10.10
CA HIS A 13 7.10 -8.58 10.84
C HIS A 13 5.95 -9.55 11.17
N LEU A 14 5.80 -10.63 10.44
CA LEU A 14 4.66 -11.56 10.53
C LEU A 14 5.15 -12.98 10.78
N SER A 15 4.33 -13.78 11.47
CA SER A 15 4.59 -15.21 11.61
C SER A 15 4.69 -15.91 10.24
N LEU A 16 5.42 -17.02 10.19
CA LEU A 16 5.51 -17.84 8.98
C LEU A 16 4.13 -18.32 8.48
N GLY A 17 3.23 -18.66 9.41
CA GLY A 17 1.86 -19.07 9.09
C GLY A 17 1.07 -17.96 8.38
N SER A 18 1.10 -16.73 8.91
CA SER A 18 0.46 -15.58 8.27
C SER A 18 1.09 -15.21 6.95
N CYS A 19 2.43 -15.30 6.84
CA CYS A 19 3.09 -15.08 5.56
C CYS A 19 2.54 -16.03 4.49
N LYS A 20 2.48 -17.34 4.79
CA LYS A 20 1.94 -18.35 3.88
C LYS A 20 0.49 -18.04 3.48
N GLU A 21 -0.36 -17.73 4.47
CA GLU A 21 -1.76 -17.41 4.21
C GLU A 21 -1.92 -16.19 3.29
N ILE A 22 -1.17 -15.12 3.55
CA ILE A 22 -1.18 -13.91 2.73
C ILE A 22 -0.79 -14.24 1.29
N PHE A 23 0.26 -15.05 1.08
CA PHE A 23 0.65 -15.47 -0.27
C PHE A 23 -0.43 -16.31 -0.94
N ASP A 24 -1.02 -17.29 -0.24
CA ASP A 24 -2.08 -18.14 -0.80
C ASP A 24 -3.31 -17.33 -1.20
N VAL A 25 -3.72 -16.35 -0.38
CA VAL A 25 -4.80 -15.41 -0.71
C VAL A 25 -4.40 -14.53 -1.89
N MET A 26 -3.23 -13.90 -1.84
CA MET A 26 -2.80 -12.96 -2.87
C MET A 26 -2.59 -13.61 -4.22
N THR A 27 -2.10 -14.85 -4.30
CA THR A 27 -2.00 -15.61 -5.55
C THR A 27 -3.37 -15.82 -6.20
N ARG A 28 -4.42 -16.09 -5.39
CA ARG A 28 -5.79 -16.21 -5.90
C ARG A 28 -6.34 -14.85 -6.33
N VAL A 29 -6.12 -13.81 -5.52
CA VAL A 29 -6.57 -12.45 -5.82
C VAL A 29 -5.92 -11.93 -7.10
N THR A 30 -4.60 -12.05 -7.25
CA THR A 30 -3.89 -11.57 -8.44
C THR A 30 -4.37 -12.32 -9.69
N LYS A 31 -4.52 -13.64 -9.62
CA LYS A 31 -5.09 -14.42 -10.74
C LYS A 31 -6.48 -13.93 -11.14
N ASN A 32 -7.38 -13.69 -10.18
CA ASN A 32 -8.72 -13.19 -10.49
C ASN A 32 -8.70 -11.76 -11.06
N ILE A 33 -7.74 -10.93 -10.66
CA ILE A 33 -7.56 -9.58 -11.23
C ILE A 33 -7.00 -9.65 -12.65
N ASP A 34 -5.99 -10.50 -12.87
CA ASP A 34 -5.32 -10.66 -14.16
C ASP A 34 -6.23 -11.29 -15.21
N GLU A 35 -7.13 -12.18 -14.80
CA GLU A 35 -8.19 -12.73 -15.66
C GLU A 35 -9.40 -11.78 -15.80
N GLY A 36 -9.37 -10.60 -15.16
CA GLY A 36 -10.43 -9.58 -15.26
C GLY A 36 -11.74 -9.93 -14.54
N ARG A 37 -11.76 -10.99 -13.72
CA ARG A 37 -12.91 -11.39 -12.89
C ARG A 37 -13.17 -10.39 -11.77
N ILE A 38 -12.09 -9.82 -11.22
CA ILE A 38 -12.14 -8.70 -10.27
C ILE A 38 -11.41 -7.53 -10.92
N LYS A 39 -12.11 -6.42 -11.15
CA LYS A 39 -11.50 -5.23 -11.76
C LYS A 39 -12.13 -3.96 -11.22
N MET A 40 -11.38 -2.87 -11.29
CA MET A 40 -11.96 -1.55 -11.08
C MET A 40 -13.02 -1.28 -12.16
N LYS A 41 -14.05 -0.51 -11.80
CA LYS A 41 -15.05 -0.05 -12.78
C LYS A 41 -14.32 0.63 -13.96
N PRO A 42 -14.74 0.40 -15.22
CA PRO A 42 -14.23 1.17 -16.35
C PRO A 42 -14.30 2.67 -16.06
N GLN A 43 -13.26 3.41 -16.45
CA GLN A 43 -13.14 4.85 -16.19
C GLN A 43 -13.24 5.18 -14.69
N CYS A 44 -12.67 4.34 -13.82
CA CYS A 44 -12.66 4.57 -12.39
C CYS A 44 -12.05 5.95 -12.08
N PRO A 45 -12.81 6.86 -11.43
CA PRO A 45 -12.32 8.21 -11.15
C PRO A 45 -11.04 8.24 -10.32
N LEU A 46 -10.75 7.19 -9.56
CA LEU A 46 -9.52 7.08 -8.77
C LEU A 46 -8.25 7.25 -9.62
N VAL A 47 -8.27 6.77 -10.87
CA VAL A 47 -7.09 6.81 -11.76
C VAL A 47 -7.13 7.94 -12.77
N THR A 48 -8.30 8.54 -13.01
CA THR A 48 -8.48 9.60 -14.03
C THR A 48 -8.70 10.99 -13.42
N ASP A 49 -9.21 11.09 -12.20
CA ASP A 49 -9.59 12.34 -11.55
C ASP A 49 -8.70 12.64 -10.34
N PHE A 50 -8.03 13.80 -10.38
CA PHE A 50 -7.10 14.22 -9.34
C PHE A 50 -7.79 14.46 -7.98
N GLY A 51 -9.01 15.00 -7.98
CA GLY A 51 -9.76 15.26 -6.76
C GLY A 51 -10.18 13.97 -6.05
N MET A 52 -10.60 12.96 -6.81
CA MET A 52 -10.92 11.63 -6.30
C MET A 52 -9.69 10.90 -5.80
N LYS A 53 -8.54 11.04 -6.48
CA LYS A 53 -7.26 10.54 -5.98
C LYS A 53 -6.87 11.19 -4.66
N GLU A 54 -6.98 12.51 -4.52
CA GLU A 54 -6.71 13.20 -3.24
C GLU A 54 -7.64 12.74 -2.11
N LYS A 55 -8.93 12.47 -2.40
CA LYS A 55 -9.84 11.88 -1.40
C LYS A 55 -9.40 10.48 -0.97
N ALA A 56 -8.94 9.64 -1.90
CA ALA A 56 -8.43 8.32 -1.58
C ALA A 56 -7.12 8.38 -0.77
N ILE A 57 -6.23 9.33 -1.09
CA ILE A 57 -5.04 9.61 -0.28
C ILE A 57 -5.46 9.99 1.14
N LYS A 58 -6.39 10.94 1.31
CA LYS A 58 -6.91 11.33 2.63
C LYS A 58 -7.48 10.14 3.41
N ALA A 59 -8.24 9.26 2.75
CA ALA A 59 -8.77 8.06 3.38
C ALA A 59 -7.68 7.09 3.87
N LEU A 60 -6.60 6.90 3.11
CA LEU A 60 -5.45 6.11 3.57
C LEU A 60 -4.70 6.82 4.71
N MET A 61 -4.60 8.14 4.67
CA MET A 61 -3.96 8.94 5.72
C MET A 61 -4.76 8.98 7.03
N CYS A 62 -6.02 8.51 7.04
CA CYS A 62 -6.76 8.28 8.29
C CYS A 62 -6.24 7.07 9.06
N TYR A 63 -5.40 6.20 8.45
CA TYR A 63 -4.76 5.14 9.21
C TYR A 63 -3.79 5.73 10.23
N ASN A 64 -3.69 5.09 11.41
CA ASN A 64 -2.61 5.39 12.33
C ASN A 64 -1.25 5.26 11.62
N GLN A 65 -0.41 6.28 11.76
CA GLN A 65 0.81 6.47 10.96
C GLN A 65 1.78 5.29 11.09
N VAL A 66 1.90 4.67 12.27
CA VAL A 66 2.81 3.55 12.50
C VAL A 66 2.35 2.30 11.74
N TRP A 67 1.04 2.01 11.78
CA TRP A 67 0.45 0.90 11.01
C TRP A 67 0.53 1.14 9.51
N LEU A 68 0.26 2.37 9.07
CA LEU A 68 0.35 2.75 7.66
C LEU A 68 1.79 2.63 7.15
N ARG A 69 2.78 3.11 7.92
CA ARG A 69 4.21 2.98 7.61
C ARG A 69 4.62 1.52 7.47
N LEU A 70 4.25 0.66 8.44
CA LEU A 70 4.54 -0.77 8.40
C LEU A 70 3.96 -1.43 7.14
N GLY A 71 2.68 -1.17 6.83
CA GLY A 71 2.02 -1.71 5.65
C GLY A 71 2.70 -1.25 4.35
N LEU A 72 3.03 0.04 4.24
CA LEU A 72 3.72 0.59 3.06
C LEU A 72 5.14 0.04 2.92
N TYR A 73 5.88 -0.14 4.02
CA TYR A 73 7.19 -0.79 4.02
C TYR A 73 7.11 -2.22 3.49
N ILE A 74 6.15 -3.01 3.95
CA ILE A 74 5.98 -4.39 3.45
C ILE A 74 5.67 -4.36 1.94
N VAL A 75 4.76 -3.49 1.50
CA VAL A 75 4.34 -3.40 0.08
C VAL A 75 5.47 -2.92 -0.84
N PHE A 76 6.20 -1.86 -0.49
CA PHE A 76 7.17 -1.20 -1.38
C PHE A 76 8.64 -1.48 -1.04
N GLY A 77 8.93 -1.79 0.22
CA GLY A 77 10.28 -1.84 0.77
C GLY A 77 10.93 -0.45 0.82
N GLY A 78 12.24 -0.43 1.04
CA GLY A 78 13.05 0.79 1.09
C GLY A 78 13.46 1.18 2.52
N ASP A 79 14.74 1.48 2.68
CA ASP A 79 15.33 1.77 4.00
C ASP A 79 14.78 3.06 4.62
N SER A 80 14.20 3.95 3.81
CA SER A 80 13.56 5.19 4.29
C SER A 80 12.40 4.96 5.26
N PHE A 81 11.78 3.77 5.24
CA PHE A 81 10.74 3.40 6.20
C PHE A 81 11.30 2.91 7.54
N LEU A 82 12.59 2.60 7.62
CA LEU A 82 13.27 2.03 8.80
C LEU A 82 13.90 3.10 9.70
N SER A 83 13.53 4.38 9.52
CA SER A 83 14.08 5.46 10.35
C SER A 83 13.61 5.34 11.81
N ASP A 84 14.56 4.96 12.68
CA ASP A 84 14.42 4.88 14.15
C ASP A 84 14.57 6.24 14.85
N SER A 85 14.90 7.29 14.10
CA SER A 85 14.96 8.66 14.64
C SER A 85 13.56 9.15 14.99
N GLU A 86 13.44 9.98 16.03
CA GLU A 86 12.21 10.71 16.36
C GLU A 86 11.85 11.68 15.22
N VAL A 87 11.22 11.16 14.17
CA VAL A 87 10.69 11.97 13.06
C VAL A 87 9.51 12.74 13.62
N ASN A 88 9.52 14.06 13.47
CA ASN A 88 8.35 14.88 13.81
C ASN A 88 7.13 14.39 13.01
N SER A 89 5.97 14.27 13.67
CA SER A 89 4.68 13.89 13.09
C SER A 89 4.37 14.57 11.75
N ASP A 90 4.71 15.84 11.58
CA ASP A 90 4.44 16.57 10.32
C ASP A 90 5.31 16.08 9.15
N GLN A 91 6.58 15.79 9.42
CA GLN A 91 7.50 15.24 8.42
C GLN A 91 7.10 13.82 8.04
N GLU A 92 6.67 13.02 9.03
CA GLU A 92 6.19 11.67 8.78
C GLU A 92 4.92 11.67 7.94
N MET A 93 3.96 12.54 8.28
CA MET A 93 2.74 12.69 7.52
C MET A 93 3.01 13.12 6.07
N ALA A 94 3.95 14.03 5.85
CA ALA A 94 4.37 14.46 4.52
C ALA A 94 5.03 13.32 3.74
N PHE A 95 5.89 12.53 4.38
CA PHE A 95 6.55 11.37 3.77
C PHE A 95 5.54 10.29 3.37
N LEU A 96 4.66 9.87 4.27
CA LEU A 96 3.63 8.86 3.98
C LEU A 96 2.70 9.33 2.85
N LYS A 97 2.28 10.59 2.87
CA LYS A 97 1.47 11.19 1.80
C LYS A 97 2.22 11.16 0.46
N MET A 98 3.51 11.48 0.46
CA MET A 98 4.35 11.43 -0.74
C MET A 98 4.43 10.00 -1.31
N VAL A 99 4.72 9.01 -0.47
CA VAL A 99 4.77 7.59 -0.85
C VAL A 99 3.44 7.15 -1.46
N ILE A 100 2.33 7.44 -0.80
CA ILE A 100 1.01 7.04 -1.29
C ILE A 100 0.73 7.67 -2.66
N ASN A 101 1.03 8.96 -2.83
CA ASN A 101 0.79 9.64 -4.09
C ASN A 101 1.68 9.12 -5.23
N LYS A 102 2.99 9.02 -4.97
CA LYS A 102 4.02 8.74 -5.99
C LYS A 102 4.26 7.27 -6.24
N GLN A 103 3.97 6.40 -5.27
CA GLN A 103 4.18 4.96 -5.42
C GLN A 103 2.88 4.17 -5.37
N PHE A 104 1.96 4.46 -4.44
CA PHE A 104 0.76 3.62 -4.27
C PHE A 104 -0.25 3.80 -5.41
N PHE A 105 -0.60 5.05 -5.73
CA PHE A 105 -1.54 5.40 -6.80
C PHE A 105 -0.88 5.72 -8.15
N SER A 106 0.40 5.34 -8.34
CA SER A 106 1.16 5.60 -9.56
C SER A 106 2.08 4.42 -9.89
N HIS A 107 2.50 4.26 -11.15
CA HIS A 107 3.42 3.19 -11.54
C HIS A 107 4.31 3.63 -12.71
N ASP A 108 5.53 4.09 -12.41
CA ASP A 108 6.43 4.71 -13.39
C ASP A 108 6.76 3.82 -14.59
N GLY A 109 6.99 2.52 -14.36
CA GLY A 109 7.25 1.58 -15.44
C GLY A 109 6.06 1.43 -16.40
N LEU A 110 4.84 1.58 -15.88
CA LEU A 110 3.62 1.48 -16.66
C LEU A 110 3.36 2.79 -17.41
N ALA A 111 3.54 3.91 -16.73
CA ALA A 111 3.46 5.24 -17.34
C ALA A 111 4.43 5.36 -18.53
N LYS A 112 5.68 4.91 -18.37
CA LYS A 112 6.68 4.87 -19.45
C LYS A 112 6.29 3.93 -20.59
N ALA A 113 5.72 2.76 -20.30
CA ALA A 113 5.31 1.78 -21.30
C ALA A 113 4.12 2.26 -22.15
N TYR A 114 3.21 3.05 -21.55
CA TYR A 114 2.01 3.56 -22.21
C TYR A 114 2.15 5.01 -22.70
N ALA A 115 3.26 5.70 -22.47
CA ALA A 115 3.43 7.08 -22.92
C ALA A 115 3.28 7.19 -24.45
N TYR A 116 2.45 8.12 -24.92
CA TYR A 116 2.44 8.51 -26.33
C TYR A 116 3.73 9.23 -26.70
N ASN A 117 4.17 10.13 -25.84
CA ASN A 117 5.41 10.87 -25.97
C ASN A 117 6.15 10.86 -24.64
N LYS A 118 7.41 10.42 -24.63
CA LYS A 118 8.24 10.38 -23.41
C LYS A 118 8.62 11.77 -22.88
N MET A 119 8.46 12.81 -23.69
CA MET A 119 8.72 14.21 -23.32
C MET A 119 7.51 14.91 -22.70
N VAL A 120 6.31 14.31 -22.74
CA VAL A 120 5.07 14.91 -22.24
C VAL A 120 4.41 13.96 -21.26
N GLU A 121 4.45 14.31 -19.97
CA GLU A 121 3.76 13.54 -18.94
C GLU A 121 2.23 13.65 -19.07
N GLY A 122 1.51 12.61 -18.63
CA GLY A 122 0.04 12.63 -18.57
C GLY A 122 -0.67 12.21 -19.86
N LEU A 123 0.04 12.03 -20.98
CA LEU A 123 -0.55 11.57 -22.24
C LEU A 123 -0.26 10.09 -22.50
N TYR A 124 -1.23 9.23 -22.17
CA TYR A 124 -1.09 7.78 -22.23
C TYR A 124 -1.97 7.11 -23.29
N ARG A 125 -1.48 6.01 -23.85
CA ARG A 125 -2.19 5.13 -24.78
C ARG A 125 -3.39 4.45 -24.12
N PRO A 126 -4.43 4.06 -24.90
CA PRO A 126 -5.56 3.29 -24.40
C PRO A 126 -5.10 2.04 -23.62
N GLY A 127 -5.82 1.71 -22.54
CA GLY A 127 -5.48 0.59 -21.66
C GLY A 127 -4.60 0.97 -20.46
N TYR A 128 -4.01 2.17 -20.43
CA TYR A 128 -3.15 2.61 -19.32
C TYR A 128 -3.90 2.65 -17.99
N TYR A 129 -5.08 3.28 -17.97
CA TYR A 129 -5.84 3.46 -16.74
C TYR A 129 -6.42 2.14 -16.22
N GLU A 130 -6.78 1.23 -17.11
CA GLU A 130 -7.18 -0.13 -16.77
C GLU A 130 -6.04 -0.91 -16.12
N ALA A 131 -4.85 -0.87 -16.72
CA ALA A 131 -3.66 -1.52 -16.18
C ALA A 131 -3.22 -0.89 -14.83
N LEU A 132 -3.28 0.44 -14.72
CA LEU A 132 -2.98 1.15 -13.48
C LEU A 132 -3.99 0.80 -12.39
N GLY A 133 -5.27 0.70 -12.74
CA GLY A 133 -6.33 0.26 -11.83
C GLY A 133 -6.10 -1.15 -11.29
N ALA A 134 -5.66 -2.09 -12.14
CA ALA A 134 -5.30 -3.44 -11.71
C ALA A 134 -4.12 -3.44 -10.71
N VAL A 135 -3.09 -2.64 -10.97
CA VAL A 135 -1.94 -2.46 -10.07
C VAL A 135 -2.39 -1.89 -8.71
N ILE A 136 -3.19 -0.82 -8.71
CA ILE A 136 -3.67 -0.18 -7.49
C ILE A 136 -4.56 -1.15 -6.71
N LEU A 137 -5.42 -1.91 -7.37
CA LEU A 137 -6.31 -2.87 -6.72
C LEU A 137 -5.51 -3.97 -6.00
N LYS A 138 -4.48 -4.51 -6.65
CA LYS A 138 -3.56 -5.47 -6.01
C LYS A 138 -2.88 -4.89 -4.78
N ARG A 139 -2.43 -3.62 -4.85
CA ARG A 139 -1.78 -2.91 -3.73
C ARG A 139 -2.72 -2.66 -2.56
N ILE A 140 -3.96 -2.24 -2.81
CA ILE A 140 -4.98 -2.04 -1.76
C ILE A 140 -5.27 -3.34 -1.03
N LEU A 141 -5.53 -4.42 -1.77
CA LEU A 141 -5.85 -5.70 -1.17
C LEU A 141 -4.67 -6.28 -0.38
N LEU A 142 -3.44 -6.16 -0.91
CA LEU A 142 -2.25 -6.56 -0.18
C LEU A 142 -2.04 -5.72 1.09
N LEU A 143 -2.17 -4.40 1.01
CA LEU A 143 -1.98 -3.50 2.15
C LEU A 143 -2.96 -3.83 3.27
N VAL A 144 -4.25 -3.94 2.95
CA VAL A 144 -5.30 -4.27 3.93
C VAL A 144 -5.03 -5.61 4.58
N LEU A 145 -4.71 -6.63 3.79
CA LEU A 145 -4.47 -7.98 4.29
C LEU A 145 -3.22 -8.06 5.19
N VAL A 146 -2.14 -7.37 4.83
CA VAL A 146 -0.91 -7.30 5.64
C VAL A 146 -1.18 -6.60 6.96
N ILE A 147 -1.87 -5.46 6.94
CA ILE A 147 -2.18 -4.69 8.15
C ILE A 147 -3.11 -5.49 9.07
N ASP A 148 -4.13 -6.15 8.53
CA ASP A 148 -5.05 -7.00 9.28
C ASP A 148 -4.32 -8.10 10.04
N ARG A 149 -3.40 -8.81 9.36
CA ARG A 149 -2.60 -9.88 9.97
C ARG A 149 -1.58 -9.33 10.96
N ALA A 150 -0.92 -8.22 10.65
CA ALA A 150 0.03 -7.58 11.58
C ALA A 150 -0.65 -7.15 12.89
N LYS A 151 -1.87 -6.63 12.79
CA LYS A 151 -2.66 -6.22 13.95
C LYS A 151 -3.16 -7.41 14.76
N SER A 152 -3.64 -8.47 14.10
CA SER A 152 -4.11 -9.70 14.75
C SER A 152 -3.00 -10.42 15.53
N GLN A 153 -1.73 -10.15 15.21
CA GLN A 153 -0.56 -10.75 15.86
C GLN A 153 0.16 -9.80 16.83
N SER A 154 -0.39 -8.60 17.06
CA SER A 154 0.22 -7.58 17.92
C SER A 154 1.69 -7.30 17.57
N CYS A 155 2.00 -7.20 16.27
CA CYS A 155 3.37 -7.07 15.78
C CYS A 155 4.09 -5.76 16.18
N LEU A 156 3.35 -4.79 16.72
CA LEU A 156 3.90 -3.54 17.26
C LEU A 156 3.89 -3.55 18.78
N SER A 157 4.88 -2.89 19.38
CA SER A 157 5.04 -2.81 20.83
C SER A 157 3.84 -2.16 21.53
N LEU A 158 3.50 -2.67 22.73
CA LEU A 158 2.43 -2.18 23.60
C LEU A 158 2.56 -0.69 23.97
N LYS A 159 3.75 -0.08 23.81
CA LYS A 159 3.95 1.38 23.99
C LYS A 159 3.12 2.23 23.03
N TYR A 160 2.64 1.63 21.95
CA TYR A 160 1.71 2.27 21.03
C TYR A 160 0.24 1.95 21.35
N GLY A 161 -0.03 1.19 22.42
CA GLY A 161 -1.37 0.78 22.82
C GLY A 161 -2.16 1.84 23.57
N ILE A 162 -3.47 1.66 23.65
CA ILE A 162 -4.43 2.69 24.09
C ILE A 162 -4.49 2.88 25.62
N ASP A 163 -4.28 1.83 26.44
CA ASP A 163 -4.68 1.85 27.86
C ASP A 163 -3.65 1.35 28.88
N GLY A 164 -2.46 0.89 28.47
CA GLY A 164 -1.36 0.56 29.39
C GLY A 164 -1.60 -0.58 30.40
N ILE A 165 -2.74 -1.27 30.33
CA ILE A 165 -3.10 -2.40 31.21
C ILE A 165 -3.09 -3.72 30.45
N ASP A 166 -3.53 -3.73 29.19
CA ASP A 166 -3.39 -4.86 28.25
C ASP A 166 -2.75 -4.47 26.90
N GLY A 167 -2.48 -3.17 26.72
CA GLY A 167 -1.70 -2.62 25.60
C GLY A 167 -2.37 -2.79 24.24
N GLY A 168 -3.71 -2.76 24.21
CA GLY A 168 -4.51 -2.83 23.00
C GLY A 168 -3.95 -1.96 21.88
N SER A 169 -3.58 -2.59 20.74
CA SER A 169 -2.99 -1.94 19.58
C SER A 169 -3.70 -0.63 19.22
N PRO A 170 -2.99 0.45 18.85
CA PRO A 170 -3.61 1.75 18.60
C PRO A 170 -4.72 1.61 17.55
N LEU A 171 -5.75 2.47 17.64
CA LEU A 171 -6.86 2.46 16.69
C LEU A 171 -6.30 2.45 15.27
N MET A 172 -6.90 1.62 14.41
CA MET A 172 -6.45 1.56 13.01
C MET A 172 -6.66 2.90 12.32
N PHE A 173 -7.71 3.62 12.74
CA PHE A 173 -8.09 4.92 12.21
C PHE A 173 -7.95 5.97 13.30
N SER A 174 -7.32 7.10 12.97
CA SER A 174 -7.22 8.31 13.80
C SER A 174 -8.29 9.32 13.44
#